data_AF-A0A7Y0FR04-F1
#
_entry.id   AF-A0A7Y0FR04-F1
#
_cell.length_a   1.000
_cell.length_b   1.000
_cell.length_c   1.000
_cell.angle_alpha   90.00
_cell.angle_beta   90.00
_cell.angle_gamma   90.00
#
_symmetry.space_group_name_H-M   'P 1'
#
loop_
_entity.id
_entity.type
_entity.pdbx_description
1 polymer ?
#
loop_
_entity_poly.entity_id
_entity_poly.type
_entity_poly.pdbx_seq_one_letter_code
_entity_poly.pdbx_strand_id
1 'polypeptide(L)'
;MNYDSAYERVSQLKKFYKSLLWFGIVAGIIFFDDIFEEGTINFSLFNGSIILVIWGIILTVKAVKLFLLDAEWENDIIEKEMRKSKKKIDF
;
A
#
# COMPACT_ATOMS: atom_id res chain seq x y z
N MET A 1 -1.03 -24.86 -11.46
CA MET A 1 -1.64 -24.08 -10.36
C MET A 1 -0.55 -23.81 -9.36
N ASN A 2 -0.02 -22.59 -9.33
CA ASN A 2 1.23 -22.30 -8.63
C ASN A 2 0.92 -21.94 -7.16
N TYR A 3 0.79 -22.95 -6.30
CA TYR A 3 0.45 -22.81 -4.87
C TYR A 3 1.35 -21.81 -4.13
N ASP A 4 2.62 -21.72 -4.54
CA ASP A 4 3.60 -20.80 -3.95
C ASP A 4 3.19 -19.33 -4.12
N SER A 5 2.58 -18.98 -5.26
CA SER A 5 2.11 -17.61 -5.52
C SER A 5 0.93 -17.20 -4.63
N ALA A 6 0.00 -18.13 -4.36
CA ALA A 6 -1.14 -17.86 -3.49
C ALA A 6 -0.70 -17.69 -2.04
N TYR A 7 0.25 -18.51 -1.58
CA TYR A 7 0.81 -18.42 -0.24
C TYR A 7 1.54 -17.10 0.00
N GLU A 8 2.33 -16.65 -0.99
CA GLU A 8 3.06 -15.39 -0.91
C GLU A 8 2.12 -14.18 -0.84
N ARG A 9 1.04 -14.18 -1.64
CA ARG A 9 0.01 -13.14 -1.59
C ARG A 9 -0.67 -13.04 -0.22
N VAL A 10 -1.08 -14.18 0.36
CA VAL A 10 -1.71 -14.20 1.69
C VAL A 10 -0.75 -13.70 2.77
N SER A 11 0.53 -14.06 2.68
CA SER A 11 1.57 -13.58 3.60
C SER A 11 1.76 -12.06 3.50
N GLN A 12 1.80 -11.50 2.28
CA GLN A 12 1.86 -10.06 2.06
C GLN A 12 0.61 -9.34 2.58
N LEU A 13 -0.57 -9.90 2.34
CA LEU A 13 -1.84 -9.35 2.83
C LEU A 13 -1.87 -9.30 4.36
N LYS A 14 -1.44 -10.37 5.03
CA LYS A 14 -1.34 -10.44 6.49
C LYS A 14 -0.38 -9.39 7.05
N LYS A 15 0.76 -9.16 6.40
CA LYS A 15 1.71 -8.10 6.78
C LYS A 15 1.12 -6.70 6.56
N PHE A 16 0.39 -6.50 5.46
CA PHE A 16 -0.29 -5.25 5.18
C PHE A 16 -1.34 -4.92 6.25
N TYR A 17 -2.23 -5.86 6.59
CA TYR A 17 -3.23 -5.67 7.65
C TYR A 17 -2.60 -5.32 9.00
N LYS A 18 -1.48 -5.96 9.37
CA LYS A 18 -0.74 -5.60 10.59
C LYS A 18 -0.22 -4.16 10.55
N SER A 19 0.36 -3.74 9.42
CA SER A 19 0.84 -2.37 9.25
C SER A 19 -0.30 -1.35 9.26
N LEU A 20 -1.44 -1.68 8.66
CA LEU A 20 -2.62 -0.82 8.64
C LEU A 20 -3.25 -0.68 10.03
N LEU A 21 -3.32 -1.77 10.80
CA LEU A 21 -3.75 -1.73 12.20
C LEU A 21 -2.84 -0.83 13.04
N TRP A 22 -1.53 -0.97 12.91
CA TRP A 22 -0.58 -0.15 13.67
C TRP A 22 -0.69 1.32 13.30
N PHE A 23 -0.85 1.62 12.01
CA PHE A 23 -1.14 2.98 11.54
C PHE A 23 -2.43 3.53 12.15
N GLY A 24 -3.52 2.75 12.14
CA GLY A 24 -4.79 3.17 12.72
C GLY A 24 -4.71 3.46 14.22
N ILE A 25 -3.96 2.66 14.98
CA ILE A 25 -3.71 2.90 16.41
C ILE A 25 -2.92 4.20 16.61
N VAL A 26 -1.79 4.37 15.91
CA VAL A 26 -0.92 5.55 16.06
C VAL A 26 -1.63 6.82 15.62
N ALA A 27 -2.31 6.80 14.48
CA ALA A 27 -3.13 7.90 14.01
C ALA A 27 -4.26 8.20 15.01
N GLY A 28 -4.94 7.18 15.51
CA GLY A 28 -5.96 7.30 16.53
C GLY A 28 -5.44 8.04 17.77
N ILE A 29 -4.34 7.61 18.37
CA ILE A 29 -3.75 8.26 19.55
C ILE A 29 -3.47 9.74 19.30
N ILE A 30 -2.82 10.05 18.16
CA ILE A 30 -2.46 11.44 17.82
C ILE A 30 -3.72 12.30 17.62
N PHE A 31 -4.74 11.80 16.94
CA PHE A 31 -6.01 12.52 16.77
C PHE A 31 -6.80 12.64 18.08
N PHE A 32 -6.72 11.64 18.96
CA PHE A 32 -7.41 11.66 20.26
C PHE A 32 -6.81 12.68 21.22
N ASP A 33 -5.47 12.79 21.28
CA ASP A 33 -4.78 13.83 22.07
C ASP A 33 -5.21 15.23 21.58
N ASP A 34 -5.13 15.47 20.27
CA ASP A 34 -5.44 16.77 19.67
C ASP A 34 -6.90 17.20 19.91
N ILE A 35 -7.85 16.26 19.83
CA ILE A 35 -9.28 16.51 20.09
C ILE A 35 -9.55 16.82 21.56
N PHE A 36 -8.89 16.14 22.50
CA PHE A 36 -9.14 16.33 23.94
C PHE A 36 -8.48 17.60 24.48
N GLU A 37 -7.35 18.02 23.92
CA GLU A 37 -6.54 19.11 24.45
C GLU A 37 -6.92 20.48 23.85
N GLU A 38 -7.21 20.56 22.54
CA GLU A 38 -7.54 21.83 21.88
C GLU A 38 -9.03 22.01 21.57
N GLY A 39 -9.86 20.96 21.58
CA GLY A 39 -11.31 21.05 21.29
C GLY A 39 -11.66 21.57 19.88
N THR A 40 -10.64 21.84 19.06
CA THR A 40 -10.71 22.33 17.70
C THR A 40 -9.80 21.46 16.83
N ILE A 41 -10.29 20.99 15.70
CA ILE A 41 -9.47 20.27 14.71
C ILE A 41 -8.56 21.32 14.04
N ASN A 42 -7.45 21.65 14.67
CA ASN A 42 -6.49 22.57 14.12
C ASN A 42 -5.63 21.83 13.08
N PHE A 43 -5.87 22.12 11.80
CA PHE A 43 -5.01 21.66 10.69
C PHE A 43 -3.55 22.15 10.78
N SER A 44 -3.17 22.86 11.84
CA SER A 44 -1.77 23.19 12.19
C SER A 44 -0.92 21.94 12.48
N LEU A 45 -1.52 20.75 12.54
CA LEU A 45 -0.90 19.43 12.57
C LEU A 45 0.22 19.17 11.53
N PHE A 46 0.42 20.04 10.54
CA PHE A 46 1.45 19.88 9.50
C PHE A 46 2.89 19.77 10.05
N ASN A 47 3.18 20.31 11.22
CA ASN A 47 4.53 20.22 11.81
C ASN A 47 4.81 18.88 12.52
N GLY A 48 3.80 18.11 12.93
CA GLY A 48 3.97 16.83 13.63
C GLY A 48 3.43 15.59 12.88
N SER A 49 2.49 15.79 11.95
CA SER A 49 1.77 14.70 11.26
C SER A 49 2.32 14.32 9.88
N ILE A 50 3.39 14.98 9.40
CA ILE A 50 3.95 14.68 8.07
C ILE A 50 4.37 13.22 7.93
N ILE A 51 4.81 12.60 9.03
CA ILE A 51 5.14 11.18 9.09
C ILE A 51 3.90 10.30 8.87
N LEU A 52 2.75 10.67 9.43
CA LEU A 52 1.48 9.97 9.22
C LEU A 52 1.00 10.11 7.78
N VAL A 53 1.16 11.29 7.17
CA VAL A 53 0.78 11.51 5.78
C VAL A 53 1.62 10.64 4.85
N ILE A 54 2.96 10.65 5.00
CA ILE A 54 3.85 9.82 4.20
C ILE A 54 3.53 8.33 4.41
N TRP A 55 3.33 7.91 5.66
CA TRP A 55 3.03 6.51 5.98
C TRP A 55 1.66 6.07 5.44
N GLY A 56 0.67 6.95 5.47
CA GLY A 56 -0.64 6.76 4.86
C GLY A 56 -0.60 6.65 3.33
N ILE A 57 0.22 7.47 2.67
CA ILE A 57 0.45 7.36 1.22
C ILE A 57 1.07 6.00 0.89
N ILE A 58 2.09 5.57 1.64
CA ILE A 58 2.73 4.25 1.45
C ILE A 58 1.71 3.12 1.61
N LEU A 59 0.83 3.19 2.61
CA LEU A 59 -0.23 2.21 2.81
C LEU A 59 -1.25 2.22 1.67
N THR A 60 -1.62 3.39 1.16
CA THR A 60 -2.55 3.52 0.04
C THR A 60 -1.99 2.89 -1.23
N VAL A 61 -0.73 3.17 -1.56
CA VAL A 61 -0.05 2.53 -2.69
C VAL A 61 0.02 1.02 -2.52
N LYS A 62 0.34 0.53 -1.31
CA LYS A 62 0.33 -0.91 -1.02
C LYS A 62 -1.06 -1.53 -1.16
N ALA A 63 -2.12 -0.83 -0.75
CA ALA A 63 -3.49 -1.30 -0.90
C ALA A 63 -3.86 -1.43 -2.38
N VAL A 64 -3.61 -0.39 -3.19
CA VAL A 64 -3.82 -0.42 -4.64
C VAL A 64 -3.06 -1.60 -5.27
N LYS A 65 -1.80 -1.80 -4.87
CA LYS A 65 -1.01 -2.93 -5.38
C LYS A 65 -1.55 -4.30 -4.96
N LEU A 66 -2.02 -4.46 -3.73
CA LEU A 66 -2.51 -5.75 -3.23
C LEU A 66 -3.91 -6.10 -3.73
N PHE A 67 -4.77 -5.10 -3.92
CA PHE A 67 -6.19 -5.29 -4.26
C PHE A 67 -6.53 -5.03 -5.72
N LEU A 68 -5.87 -4.10 -6.40
CA LEU A 68 -6.18 -3.72 -7.79
C LEU A 68 -5.18 -4.28 -8.80
N LEU A 69 -3.89 -4.39 -8.43
CA LEU A 69 -2.88 -5.05 -9.26
C LEU A 69 -2.91 -6.55 -8.95
N ASP A 70 -3.96 -7.22 -9.43
CA ASP A 70 -4.09 -8.66 -9.30
C ASP A 70 -3.00 -9.39 -10.12
N ALA A 71 -2.76 -10.66 -9.83
CA ALA A 71 -1.72 -11.47 -10.50
C ALA A 71 -1.92 -11.53 -12.03
N GLU A 72 -3.15 -11.34 -12.51
CA GLU A 72 -3.47 -11.23 -13.95
C GLU A 72 -2.93 -9.95 -14.58
N TRP A 73 -3.00 -8.79 -13.91
CA TRP A 73 -2.42 -7.54 -14.42
C TRP A 73 -0.90 -7.65 -14.48
N GLU A 74 -0.28 -8.24 -13.46
CA GLU A 74 1.18 -8.42 -13.41
C GLU A 74 1.66 -9.38 -14.51
N ASN A 75 0.91 -10.47 -14.76
CA ASN A 75 1.17 -11.37 -15.88
C ASN A 75 0.96 -10.71 -17.25
N ASP A 76 -0.07 -9.88 -17.44
CA ASP A 76 -0.33 -9.17 -18.70
C ASP A 76 0.79 -8.16 -19.03
N ILE A 77 1.31 -7.44 -18.03
CA ILE A 77 2.46 -6.54 -18.21
C ILE A 77 3.71 -7.34 -18.60
N ILE A 78 3.99 -8.44 -17.90
CA ILE A 78 5.16 -9.29 -18.19
C ILE A 78 5.05 -9.89 -19.60
N GLU A 79 3.87 -10.38 -19.99
CA GLU A 79 3.64 -10.95 -21.33
C GLU A 79 3.76 -9.88 -22.42
N LYS A 80 3.24 -8.67 -22.20
CA LYS A 80 3.39 -7.53 -23.13
C LYS A 80 4.84 -7.14 -23.31
N GLU A 81 5.63 -7.08 -22.24
CA GLU A 81 7.06 -6.76 -22.32
C GLU A 81 7.87 -7.91 -22.97
N MET A 82 7.56 -9.17 -22.68
CA MET A 82 8.17 -10.32 -23.37
C MET A 82 7.83 -10.37 -24.87
N ARG A 83 6.60 -10.00 -25.28
CA ARG A 83 6.23 -9.89 -26.71
C ARG A 83 6.95 -8.74 -27.41
N LYS A 84 7.20 -7.62 -26.73
CA LYS A 84 8.00 -6.52 -27.28
C LYS A 84 9.46 -6.94 -27.46
N SER A 85 10.03 -7.70 -26.53
CA SER A 85 11.42 -8.19 -26.67
C SER A 85 11.55 -9.26 -27.76
N LYS A 86 10.56 -10.15 -27.93
CA LYS A 86 10.55 -11.18 -28.98
C LYS A 86 10.40 -10.64 -30.40
N LYS A 87 9.79 -9.47 -30.61
CA LYS A 87 9.65 -8.84 -31.94
C LYS A 87 10.96 -8.30 -32.52
N LYS A 88 12.08 -8.36 -31.79
CA LYS A 88 13.36 -7.78 -32.20
C LYS A 88 14.37 -8.79 -32.78
N ILE A 89 13.88 -9.94 -33.29
CA ILE A 89 14.71 -10.90 -34.01
C ILE A 89 14.06 -11.11 -35.39
N ASP A 90 14.44 -10.25 -36.34
CA ASP A 90 14.23 -10.46 -37.77
C ASP A 90 15.62 -10.75 -38.34
N PHE A 91 15.80 -11.92 -38.96
CA PHE A 91 17.03 -12.34 -39.64
C PHE A 91 16.98 -11.94 -41.11
#